data_AF-A0A2M9EGA8-F1
#
_entry.id   AF-A0A2M9EGA8-F1
#
_cell.length_a   1.000
_cell.length_b   1.000
_cell.length_c   1.000
_cell.angle_alpha   90.00
_cell.angle_beta   90.00
_cell.angle_gamma   90.00
#
_symmetry.space_group_name_H-M   'P 1'
#
loop_
_entity.id
_entity.type
_entity.pdbx_description
1 polymer ?
#
loop_
_entity_poly.entity_id
_entity_poly.type
_entity_poly.pdbx_seq_one_letter_code
_entity_poly.pdbx_strand_id
1 'polypeptide(L)'
;MLVPAALAAQEQLVPAEQVRYDYAQVLSVQPVYQVLNASTAREQCRPLPGSAVRECREVRVPLEYRRPIAYDVDYTYRGVKYRSRIAQNPGRRLRIRIGITPVVSAEVRP
;
A
#
# COMPACT_ATOMS: atom_id res chain seq x y z
N MET A 1 62.88 15.92 -20.29
CA MET A 1 61.90 14.85 -20.60
C MET A 1 60.89 14.81 -19.47
N LEU A 2 59.60 15.06 -19.75
CA LEU A 2 58.52 14.96 -18.76
C LEU A 2 57.97 13.52 -18.76
N VAL A 3 57.96 12.87 -17.60
CA VAL A 3 57.26 11.59 -17.40
C VAL A 3 55.80 11.91 -17.11
N PRO A 4 54.81 11.32 -17.81
CA PRO A 4 53.43 11.53 -17.44
C PRO A 4 53.11 10.74 -16.17
N ALA A 5 52.45 11.39 -15.22
CA ALA A 5 51.88 10.72 -14.06
C ALA A 5 50.78 9.76 -14.54
N ALA A 6 50.91 8.47 -14.24
CA ALA A 6 49.86 7.50 -14.47
C ALA A 6 48.64 7.89 -13.61
N LEU A 7 47.54 8.22 -14.26
CA LEU A 7 46.26 8.48 -13.60
C LEU A 7 45.76 7.14 -13.04
N ALA A 8 45.85 6.95 -11.73
CA ALA A 8 45.22 5.81 -11.08
C ALA A 8 43.70 5.94 -11.23
N ALA A 9 43.12 5.11 -12.09
CA ALA A 9 41.68 4.93 -12.14
C ALA A 9 41.24 4.34 -10.80
N GLN A 10 40.68 5.19 -9.93
CA GLN A 10 39.99 4.72 -8.74
C GLN A 10 38.73 4.02 -9.23
N GLU A 11 38.73 2.68 -9.16
CA GLU A 11 37.57 1.86 -9.44
C GLU A 11 36.51 2.19 -8.38
N GLN A 12 35.65 3.16 -8.68
CA GLN A 12 34.54 3.51 -7.82
C GLN A 12 33.60 2.31 -7.75
N LEU A 13 33.77 1.53 -6.69
CA LEU A 13 32.87 0.47 -6.28
C LEU A 13 31.51 1.12 -5.96
N VAL A 14 30.67 1.26 -6.98
CA VAL A 14 29.24 1.52 -6.76
C VAL A 14 28.74 0.33 -5.95
N PRO A 15 28.25 0.51 -4.71
CA PRO A 15 27.69 -0.60 -3.98
C PRO A 15 26.47 -1.09 -4.79
N ALA A 16 26.62 -2.23 -5.46
CA ALA A 16 25.47 -2.90 -6.05
C ALA A 16 24.49 -3.14 -4.90
N GLU A 17 23.28 -2.57 -5.00
CA GLU A 17 22.29 -2.68 -3.95
C GLU A 17 22.09 -4.18 -3.64
N GLN A 18 22.58 -4.63 -2.48
CA GLN A 18 22.55 -6.04 -2.09
C GLN A 18 21.12 -6.39 -1.68
N VAL A 19 20.27 -6.62 -2.68
CA VAL A 19 18.84 -6.86 -2.50
C VAL A 19 18.50 -8.28 -2.89
N ARG A 20 17.81 -8.99 -1.99
CA ARG A 20 17.24 -10.30 -2.26
C ARG A 20 15.72 -10.25 -2.21
N TYR A 21 15.06 -10.91 -3.14
CA TYR A 21 13.62 -11.18 -3.06
C TYR A 21 13.37 -12.50 -2.36
N ASP A 22 12.31 -12.55 -1.56
CA ASP A 22 11.88 -13.76 -0.87
C ASP A 22 10.35 -13.75 -0.69
N TYR A 23 9.80 -14.82 -0.11
CA TYR A 23 8.38 -14.92 0.19
C TYR A 23 8.13 -15.09 1.68
N ALA A 24 7.29 -14.21 2.22
CA ALA A 24 6.74 -14.33 3.57
C ALA A 24 5.41 -15.08 3.55
N GLN A 25 5.09 -15.73 4.66
CA GLN A 25 3.79 -16.37 4.85
C GLN A 25 2.80 -15.35 5.40
N VAL A 26 1.68 -15.18 4.69
CA VAL A 26 0.61 -14.27 5.12
C VAL A 26 -0.18 -14.91 6.25
N LEU A 27 -0.41 -14.14 7.30
CA LEU A 27 -1.18 -14.52 8.47
C LEU A 27 -2.59 -13.95 8.43
N SER A 28 -2.74 -12.68 8.04
CA SER A 28 -4.04 -11.98 7.95
C SER A 28 -4.02 -10.90 6.88
N VAL A 29 -5.17 -10.67 6.24
CA VAL A 29 -5.38 -9.61 5.25
C VAL A 29 -6.65 -8.85 5.62
N GLN A 30 -6.50 -7.59 6.00
CA GLN A 30 -7.60 -6.70 6.37
C GLN A 30 -7.78 -5.59 5.32
N PRO A 31 -8.92 -5.50 4.63
CA PRO A 31 -9.17 -4.42 3.69
C PRO A 31 -9.37 -3.09 4.42
N VAL A 32 -8.72 -2.05 3.89
CA VAL A 32 -8.87 -0.67 4.32
C VAL A 32 -9.88 -0.01 3.41
N TYR A 33 -11.04 0.36 3.95
CA TYR A 33 -12.11 1.00 3.19
C TYR A 33 -12.05 2.52 3.29
N GLN A 34 -12.33 3.19 2.17
CA GLN A 34 -12.72 4.59 2.13
C GLN A 34 -14.25 4.68 2.03
N VAL A 35 -14.85 5.55 2.84
CA VAL A 35 -16.27 5.90 2.74
C VAL A 35 -16.40 7.10 1.80
N LEU A 36 -17.27 6.98 0.81
CA LEU A 36 -17.59 8.01 -0.15
C LEU A 36 -19.05 8.41 0.04
N ASN A 37 -19.29 9.70 0.24
CA ASN A 37 -20.63 10.25 0.34
C ASN A 37 -21.10 10.70 -1.05
N ALA A 38 -22.29 10.24 -1.43
CA ALA A 38 -22.95 10.64 -2.67
C ALA A 38 -24.41 10.98 -2.39
N SER A 39 -25.09 11.57 -3.37
CA SER A 39 -26.55 11.74 -3.31
C SER A 39 -27.17 11.35 -4.65
N THR A 40 -28.32 10.69 -4.60
CA THR A 40 -29.09 10.35 -5.80
C THR A 40 -30.44 11.06 -5.77
N ALA A 41 -30.89 11.51 -6.94
CA ALA A 41 -32.22 12.06 -7.11
C ALA A 41 -33.25 10.91 -7.09
N ARG A 42 -34.22 10.99 -6.18
CA ARG A 42 -35.35 10.06 -6.13
C ARG A 42 -36.64 10.86 -6.11
N GLU A 43 -37.59 10.46 -6.94
CA GLU A 43 -38.94 10.99 -6.83
C GLU A 43 -39.65 10.35 -5.62
N GLN A 44 -40.14 11.20 -4.73
CA GLN A 44 -40.96 10.81 -3.60
C GLN A 44 -42.37 11.33 -3.81
N CYS A 45 -43.31 10.40 -3.99
CA CYS A 45 -44.72 10.71 -4.19
C CYS A 45 -45.52 10.45 -2.91
N ARG A 46 -46.34 11.42 -2.51
CA ARG A 46 -47.27 11.32 -1.38
C ARG A 46 -48.71 11.45 -1.89
N PRO A 47 -49.65 10.61 -1.43
CA PRO A 47 -51.06 10.76 -1.80
C PRO A 47 -51.68 11.99 -1.13
N LEU A 48 -52.55 12.68 -1.87
CA LEU A 48 -53.33 13.79 -1.33
C LEU A 48 -54.61 13.25 -0.66
N PRO A 49 -54.94 13.67 0.58
CA PRO A 49 -56.09 13.15 1.32
C PRO A 49 -57.40 13.44 0.57
N GLY A 50 -58.23 12.42 0.40
CA GLY A 50 -59.53 12.54 -0.29
C GLY A 50 -59.44 12.63 -1.82
N SER A 51 -58.29 12.35 -2.45
CA SER A 51 -58.15 12.36 -3.90
C SER A 51 -57.31 11.16 -4.41
N ALA A 52 -57.48 10.81 -5.69
CA ALA A 52 -56.61 9.84 -6.38
C ALA A 52 -55.28 10.45 -6.86
N VAL A 53 -55.05 11.75 -6.61
CA VAL A 53 -53.88 12.50 -7.08
C VAL A 53 -52.70 12.29 -6.13
N ARG A 54 -51.49 12.24 -6.70
CA ARG A 54 -50.22 12.13 -5.97
C ARG A 54 -49.39 13.40 -6.17
N GLU A 55 -48.84 13.91 -5.07
CA GLU A 55 -47.87 14.98 -5.06
C GLU A 55 -46.46 14.36 -5.08
N CYS A 56 -45.72 14.57 -6.16
CA CYS A 56 -44.36 14.03 -6.32
C CYS A 56 -43.31 15.14 -6.22
N ARG A 57 -42.25 14.90 -5.45
CA ARG A 57 -41.10 15.81 -5.33
C ARG A 57 -39.80 15.04 -5.54
N GLU A 58 -38.87 15.62 -6.29
CA GLU A 58 -37.50 15.11 -6.35
C GLU A 58 -36.80 15.41 -5.02
N VAL A 59 -36.38 14.35 -4.34
CA VAL A 59 -35.64 14.40 -3.08
C VAL A 59 -34.26 13.81 -3.31
N ARG A 60 -33.22 14.55 -2.89
CA ARG A 60 -31.84 14.05 -2.87
C ARG A 60 -31.67 13.13 -1.67
N VAL A 61 -31.50 11.84 -1.94
CA VAL A 61 -31.27 10.83 -0.91
C VAL A 61 -29.76 10.62 -0.75
N PRO A 62 -29.20 10.77 0.46
CA PRO A 62 -27.78 10.52 0.72
C PRO A 62 -27.47 9.02 0.60
N LEU A 63 -26.28 8.72 0.09
CA LEU A 63 -25.77 7.38 -0.14
C LEU A 63 -24.32 7.30 0.35
N GLU A 64 -24.00 6.26 1.12
CA GLU A 64 -22.63 5.95 1.53
C GLU A 64 -22.12 4.75 0.74
N TYR A 65 -20.99 4.93 0.06
CA TYR A 65 -20.29 3.87 -0.67
C TYR A 65 -18.98 3.53 0.02
N ARG A 66 -18.68 2.25 0.18
CA ARG A 66 -17.42 1.78 0.79
C ARG A 66 -16.56 1.10 -0.26
N ARG A 67 -15.36 1.62 -0.52
CA ARG A 67 -14.41 1.07 -1.50
C ARG A 67 -13.09 0.68 -0.81
N PRO A 68 -12.57 -0.54 -1.01
CA PRO A 68 -11.23 -0.89 -0.54
C PRO A 68 -10.19 -0.04 -1.28
N ILE A 69 -9.32 0.62 -0.52
CA ILE A 69 -8.22 1.45 -1.04
C ILE A 69 -6.84 0.84 -0.76
N ALA A 70 -6.74 -0.04 0.24
CA ALA A 70 -5.52 -0.74 0.60
C ALA A 70 -5.83 -2.02 1.39
N TYR A 71 -4.79 -2.77 1.72
CA TYR A 71 -4.85 -3.95 2.57
C TYR A 71 -3.77 -3.84 3.63
N ASP A 72 -4.17 -3.95 4.90
CA ASP A 72 -3.26 -4.17 6.01
C ASP A 72 -2.98 -5.68 6.09
N VAL A 73 -1.72 -6.04 5.89
CA VAL A 73 -1.27 -7.42 5.77
C VAL A 73 -0.34 -7.73 6.93
N ASP A 74 -0.75 -8.70 7.74
CA ASP A 74 0.12 -9.32 8.74
C ASP A 74 0.80 -10.53 8.13
N TYR A 75 2.12 -10.59 8.21
CA TYR A 75 2.91 -11.67 7.63
C TYR A 75 4.07 -12.06 8.54
N THR A 76 4.58 -13.28 8.37
CA THR A 76 5.76 -13.77 9.08
C THR A 76 6.88 -14.09 8.10
N TYR A 77 8.10 -13.71 8.48
CA TYR A 77 9.32 -14.06 7.78
C TYR A 77 10.37 -14.48 8.80
N ARG A 78 10.94 -15.68 8.62
CA ARG A 78 11.94 -16.27 9.54
C ARG A 78 11.51 -16.22 11.02
N GLY A 79 10.22 -16.44 11.30
CA GLY A 79 9.66 -16.46 12.65
C GLY A 79 9.28 -15.09 13.22
N VAL A 80 9.67 -13.99 12.57
CA VAL A 80 9.32 -12.63 13.01
C VAL A 80 8.06 -12.15 12.29
N LYS A 81 7.13 -11.55 13.04
CA LYS A 81 5.88 -10.99 12.51
C LYS A 81 6.06 -9.53 12.12
N TYR A 82 5.48 -9.16 10.99
CA TYR A 82 5.47 -7.82 10.45
C TYR A 82 4.07 -7.44 9.98
N ARG A 83 3.80 -6.14 9.93
CA ARG A 83 2.59 -5.57 9.34
C ARG A 83 2.98 -4.57 8.25
N SER A 84 2.28 -4.59 7.13
CA SER A 84 2.45 -3.58 6.09
C SER A 84 1.14 -3.26 5.40
N ARG A 85 1.00 -2.01 4.95
CA ARG A 85 -0.13 -1.57 4.13
C ARG A 85 0.26 -1.60 2.66
N ILE A 86 -0.48 -2.32 1.84
CA ILE A 86 -0.21 -2.47 0.40
C ILE A 86 -1.47 -2.22 -0.44
N ALA A 87 -1.27 -1.88 -1.72
CA ALA A 87 -2.38 -1.50 -2.61
C ALA A 87 -3.27 -2.70 -3.03
N GLN A 88 -2.67 -3.88 -3.14
CA GLN A 88 -3.31 -5.06 -3.72
C GLN A 88 -3.25 -6.26 -2.77
N ASN A 89 -4.27 -7.11 -2.80
CA ASN A 89 -4.35 -8.28 -1.94
C ASN A 89 -3.23 -9.27 -2.30
N PRO A 90 -2.36 -9.66 -1.35
CA PRO A 90 -1.22 -10.53 -1.65
C PRO A 90 -1.57 -12.02 -1.68
N GLY A 91 -2.78 -12.41 -1.27
CA GLY A 91 -3.16 -13.81 -1.11
C GLY A 91 -2.41 -14.49 0.04
N ARG A 92 -1.94 -15.73 -0.18
CA ARG A 92 -1.32 -16.56 0.87
C ARG A 92 0.18 -16.32 1.09
N ARG A 93 0.86 -15.70 0.12
CA ARG A 93 2.31 -15.47 0.16
C ARG A 93 2.61 -14.04 -0.28
N LEU A 94 3.37 -13.31 0.53
CA LEU A 94 3.78 -11.95 0.21
C LEU A 94 5.20 -11.95 -0.32
N ARG A 95 5.42 -11.39 -1.50
CA ARG A 95 6.77 -11.17 -2.05
C ARG A 95 7.40 -9.99 -1.31
N ILE A 96 8.54 -10.22 -0.66
CA ILE A 96 9.26 -9.22 0.13
C ILE A 96 10.62 -8.90 -0.49
N ARG A 97 11.11 -7.67 -0.25
CA ARG A 97 12.43 -7.16 -0.66
C ARG A 97 13.30 -7.00 0.58
N ILE A 98 14.42 -7.70 0.61
CA ILE A 98 15.34 -7.73 1.75
C ILE A 98 16.60 -6.97 1.34
N GLY A 99 16.90 -5.87 2.03
CA GLY A 99 18.18 -5.20 1.93
C GLY A 99 19.20 -5.86 2.84
N ILE A 100 20.41 -6.09 2.34
CA ILE A 100 21.52 -6.67 3.09
C ILE A 100 22.57 -5.59 3.25
N THR A 101 22.90 -5.24 4.49
CA THR A 101 23.97 -4.29 4.82
C THR A 101 25.04 -5.02 5.60
N PRO A 102 26.28 -5.11 5.11
CA PRO A 102 27.35 -5.78 5.84
C PRO A 102 27.74 -4.96 7.06
N VAL A 103 28.10 -5.65 8.14
CA VAL A 103 28.71 -5.01 9.31
C VAL A 103 30.20 -4.83 8.99
N VAL A 104 30.62 -3.57 8.78
CA VAL A 104 32.04 -3.23 8.72
C VAL A 104 32.49 -2.88 10.13
N SER A 105 33.29 -3.74 10.76
CA SER A 105 33.85 -3.47 12.08
C SER A 105 34.80 -2.28 11.99
N ALA A 106 34.36 -1.10 12.41
CA ALA A 106 35.24 0.03 12.69
C ALA A 106 35.86 -0.15 14.08
N GLU A 107 36.61 -1.23 14.29
CA GLU A 107 37.44 -1.43 15.47
C GLU A 107 38.90 -1.54 15.04
N VAL A 108 39.50 -0.38 14.76
CA VAL A 108 40.94 -0.21 14.97
C VAL A 108 41.12 -0.12 16.47
N ARG A 109 41.53 -1.23 17.09
CA ARG A 109 42.03 -1.23 18.47
C ARG A 109 43.39 -0.49 18.47
N PRO A 110 43.64 0.43 19.43
CA PRO A 110 44.92 1.17 19.49
C PRO A 110 46.11 0.24 19.70
#